data_AF-V7BIE5-F1
#
_entry.id   AF-V7BIE5-F1
#
_cell.length_a   1.000
_cell.length_b   1.000
_cell.length_c   1.000
_cell.angle_alpha   90.00
_cell.angle_beta   90.00
_cell.angle_gamma   90.00
#
_symmetry.space_group_name_H-M   'P 1'
#
loop_
_entity.id
_entity.type
_entity.pdbx_description
1 polymer ?
#
loop_
_entity_poly.entity_id
_entity_poly.type
_entity_poly.pdbx_seq_one_letter_code
_entity_poly.pdbx_strand_id
1 'polypeptide(L)'
;MIFEFQVRDSAVQLKTKGTVVADAKLGSVHAEKKVTDAQFAVVKEALLKTIKEAVGDKWNEELSNAWEIAYDEMAAAIKKAMA
;
A
#
# COMPACT_ATOMS: atom_id res chain seq x y z
N MET A 1 -10.37 -5.36 -10.51
CA MET A 1 -9.12 -5.87 -9.89
C MET A 1 -8.08 -4.77 -9.99
N ILE A 2 -8.11 -3.79 -9.08
CA ILE A 2 -7.27 -2.57 -9.13
C ILE A 2 -6.23 -2.56 -7.99
N PHE A 3 -6.44 -3.37 -6.94
CA PHE A 3 -5.58 -3.39 -5.75
C PHE A 3 -4.27 -4.18 -5.91
N GLU A 4 -4.21 -5.20 -6.78
CA GLU A 4 -3.06 -6.13 -6.84
C GLU A 4 -1.76 -5.54 -7.42
N PHE A 5 -1.80 -4.35 -8.02
CA PHE A 5 -0.64 -3.77 -8.70
C PHE A 5 0.02 -2.62 -7.91
N GLN A 6 -0.73 -1.83 -7.14
CA GLN A 6 -0.17 -0.60 -6.57
C GLN A 6 0.86 -0.79 -5.46
N VAL A 7 0.66 -1.72 -4.52
CA VAL A 7 1.62 -1.89 -3.41
C VAL A 7 2.92 -2.49 -3.93
N ARG A 8 2.83 -3.47 -4.82
CA ARG A 8 3.99 -4.03 -5.52
C ARG A 8 4.73 -2.96 -6.34
N ASP A 9 4.00 -2.13 -7.08
CA ASP A 9 4.59 -1.05 -7.86
C ASP A 9 5.22 0.02 -6.97
N SER A 10 4.67 0.24 -5.76
CA SER A 10 5.25 1.12 -4.73
C SER A 10 6.57 0.55 -4.17
N ALA A 11 6.63 -0.76 -3.91
CA ALA A 11 7.88 -1.43 -3.55
C ALA A 11 8.95 -1.29 -4.65
N VAL A 12 8.56 -1.42 -5.92
CA VAL A 12 9.46 -1.19 -7.07
C VAL A 12 9.93 0.26 -7.12
N GLN A 13 9.04 1.24 -6.91
CA GLN A 13 9.41 2.65 -6.85
C GLN A 13 10.37 2.96 -5.69
N LEU A 14 10.12 2.43 -4.49
CA LEU A 14 11.02 2.59 -3.35
C LEU A 14 12.41 2.04 -3.66
N LYS A 15 12.49 0.82 -4.19
CA LYS A 15 13.76 0.18 -4.56
C LYS A 15 14.53 0.98 -5.60
N THR A 16 13.84 1.60 -6.55
CA THR A 16 14.48 2.25 -7.72
C THR A 16 14.70 3.76 -7.56
N LYS A 17 13.83 4.45 -6.83
CA LYS A 17 13.80 5.91 -6.72
C LYS A 17 13.89 6.41 -5.28
N GLY A 18 13.69 5.55 -4.28
CA GLY A 18 13.68 5.91 -2.86
C GLY A 18 12.42 6.64 -2.39
N THR A 19 11.40 6.76 -3.25
CA THR A 19 10.15 7.49 -2.96
C THR A 19 9.00 6.89 -3.77
N VAL A 20 7.78 6.93 -3.20
CA VAL A 20 6.54 6.56 -3.86
C VAL A 20 5.76 7.81 -4.25
N VAL A 21 5.28 7.86 -5.50
CA VAL A 21 4.36 8.90 -5.96
C VAL A 21 3.02 8.25 -6.29
N ALA A 22 1.94 8.78 -5.72
CA ALA A 22 0.59 8.35 -6.04
C ALA A 22 0.06 9.05 -7.29
N ASP A 23 -0.79 8.35 -8.05
CA ASP A 23 -1.60 9.00 -9.09
C ASP A 23 -2.57 9.99 -8.42
N ALA A 24 -2.51 11.25 -8.82
CA ALA A 24 -3.38 12.31 -8.32
C ALA A 24 -4.87 11.96 -8.45
N LYS A 25 -5.26 11.24 -9.52
CA LYS A 25 -6.64 10.79 -9.72
C LYS A 25 -7.08 9.83 -8.60
N LEU A 26 -6.16 9.02 -8.08
CA LEU A 26 -6.47 8.10 -7.01
C LEU A 26 -6.68 8.83 -5.67
N GLY A 27 -5.89 9.86 -5.40
CA GLY A 27 -6.09 10.76 -4.26
C GLY A 27 -7.48 11.40 -4.29
N SER A 28 -7.87 11.96 -5.44
CA SER A 28 -9.21 12.55 -5.62
C SER A 28 -10.34 11.53 -5.42
N VAL A 29 -10.20 10.30 -5.91
CA VAL A 29 -11.19 9.24 -5.69
C VAL A 29 -11.30 8.88 -4.19
N HIS A 30 -10.18 8.75 -3.48
CA HIS A 30 -10.21 8.47 -2.04
C HIS A 30 -10.86 9.60 -1.24
N ALA A 31 -10.60 10.86 -1.61
CA ALA A 31 -11.25 12.04 -1.04
C ALA A 31 -12.77 12.04 -1.30
N GLU A 32 -13.20 11.79 -2.55
CA GLU A 32 -14.62 11.71 -2.92
C GLU A 32 -15.36 10.61 -2.14
N LYS A 33 -14.71 9.46 -1.95
CA LYS A 33 -15.26 8.34 -1.17
C LYS A 33 -15.13 8.52 0.34
N LYS A 34 -14.59 9.65 0.81
CA LYS A 34 -14.40 9.99 2.23
C LYS A 34 -13.60 8.93 2.98
N VAL A 35 -12.57 8.40 2.32
CA VAL A 35 -11.69 7.40 2.95
C VAL A 35 -10.96 8.05 4.11
N THR A 36 -10.88 7.35 5.24
CA THR A 36 -10.22 7.82 6.46
C THR A 36 -8.95 7.02 6.75
N ASP A 37 -8.08 7.58 7.60
CA ASP A 37 -6.85 6.90 8.04
C ASP A 37 -7.11 5.51 8.63
N ALA A 38 -8.23 5.33 9.35
CA ALA A 38 -8.62 4.05 9.91
C ALA A 38 -8.86 2.98 8.82
N GLN A 39 -9.40 3.37 7.66
CA GLN A 39 -9.62 2.44 6.55
C GLN A 39 -8.32 2.03 5.87
N PHE A 40 -7.31 2.89 5.80
CA PHE A 40 -5.96 2.49 5.38
C PHE A 40 -5.34 1.46 6.33
N ALA A 41 -5.48 1.65 7.65
CA ALA A 41 -4.97 0.70 8.63
C ALA A 41 -5.63 -0.69 8.49
N VAL A 42 -6.97 -0.73 8.35
CA VAL A 42 -7.71 -1.98 8.14
C VAL A 42 -7.27 -2.69 6.85
N VAL A 43 -7.06 -1.95 5.77
CA VAL A 43 -6.58 -2.54 4.50
C VAL A 43 -5.15 -3.04 4.61
N LYS A 44 -4.26 -2.35 5.34
CA LYS A 44 -2.89 -2.81 5.62
C LYS A 44 -2.90 -4.18 6.29
N GLU A 45 -3.70 -4.34 7.35
CA GLU A 45 -3.82 -5.61 8.06
C GLU A 45 -4.37 -6.72 7.17
N ALA A 46 -5.44 -6.43 6.40
CA ALA A 46 -6.04 -7.40 5.49
C ALA A 46 -5.04 -7.85 4.42
N LEU A 47 -4.29 -6.92 3.84
CA LEU A 47 -3.28 -7.19 2.84
C LEU A 47 -2.19 -8.13 3.37
N LEU A 48 -1.61 -7.84 4.54
CA LEU A 48 -0.56 -8.66 5.13
C LEU A 48 -1.06 -10.07 5.46
N LYS A 49 -2.29 -10.19 5.99
CA LYS A 49 -2.92 -11.50 6.24
C LYS A 49 -3.08 -12.28 4.94
N THR A 50 -3.61 -11.65 3.88
CA THR A 50 -3.77 -12.30 2.57
C THR A 50 -2.43 -12.74 1.97
N ILE A 51 -1.39 -11.90 2.04
CA ILE A 51 -0.07 -12.28 1.51
C ILE A 51 0.51 -13.44 2.34
N LYS A 52 0.42 -13.39 3.66
CA LYS A 52 0.87 -14.46 4.55
C LYS A 52 0.20 -15.79 4.21
N GLU A 53 -1.12 -15.79 4.01
CA GLU A 53 -1.86 -16.98 3.56
C GLU A 53 -1.42 -17.46 2.17
N ALA A 54 -1.20 -16.53 1.23
CA ALA A 54 -0.82 -16.86 -0.14
C ALA A 54 0.60 -17.43 -0.28
N VAL A 55 1.57 -16.95 0.51
CA VAL A 55 2.96 -17.41 0.44
C VAL A 55 3.25 -18.60 1.36
N GLY A 56 2.38 -18.86 2.35
CA GLY A 56 2.47 -19.98 3.28
C GLY A 56 3.82 -20.03 3.99
N ASP A 57 4.50 -21.17 3.90
CA ASP A 57 5.77 -21.44 4.60
C ASP A 57 6.93 -20.51 4.18
N LYS A 58 6.77 -19.74 3.09
CA LYS A 58 7.76 -18.75 2.66
C LYS A 58 7.62 -17.41 3.39
N TRP A 59 6.61 -17.25 4.25
CA TRP A 59 6.44 -16.05 5.05
C TRP A 59 7.57 -15.90 6.08
N ASN A 60 8.13 -14.71 6.17
CA ASN A 60 9.11 -14.35 7.19
C ASN A 60 8.99 -12.86 7.56
N GLU A 61 9.73 -12.44 8.59
CA GLU A 61 9.70 -11.06 9.09
C GLU A 61 10.19 -10.05 8.04
N GLU A 62 11.20 -10.40 7.25
CA GLU A 62 11.73 -9.54 6.19
C GLU A 62 10.67 -9.25 5.12
N LEU A 63 9.92 -10.28 4.70
CA LEU A 63 8.83 -10.17 3.74
C LEU A 63 7.68 -9.34 4.31
N SER A 64 7.31 -9.54 5.58
CA SER A 64 6.30 -8.70 6.26
C SER A 64 6.71 -7.24 6.23
N ASN A 65 7.93 -6.94 6.70
CA ASN A 65 8.44 -5.59 6.79
C ASN A 65 8.52 -4.92 5.41
N ALA A 66 8.94 -5.63 4.37
CA ALA A 66 8.98 -5.10 3.01
C ALA A 66 7.59 -4.69 2.50
N TRP A 67 6.57 -5.52 2.74
CA TRP A 67 5.19 -5.20 2.36
C TRP A 67 4.59 -4.07 3.20
N GLU A 68 4.90 -4.02 4.50
CA GLU A 68 4.48 -2.95 5.39
C GLU A 68 5.03 -1.58 4.95
N ILE A 69 6.34 -1.51 4.70
CA ILE A 69 6.99 -0.27 4.24
C ILE A 69 6.40 0.17 2.90
N ALA A 70 6.25 -0.75 1.94
CA ALA A 70 5.66 -0.44 0.64
C ALA A 70 4.23 0.08 0.75
N TYR A 71 3.43 -0.50 1.65
CA TYR A 71 2.07 -0.05 1.89
C TYR A 71 2.03 1.33 2.55
N ASP A 72 2.84 1.56 3.58
CA ASP A 72 2.85 2.82 4.33
C ASP A 72 3.24 4.00 3.44
N GLU A 73 4.26 3.83 2.60
CA GLU A 73 4.70 4.84 1.64
C GLU A 73 3.63 5.12 0.57
N MET A 74 2.97 4.08 0.07
CA MET A 74 1.84 4.24 -0.84
C MET A 74 0.68 4.99 -0.18
N ALA A 75 0.31 4.61 1.05
CA ALA A 75 -0.77 5.23 1.80
C ALA A 75 -0.45 6.71 2.09
N ALA A 76 0.78 7.02 2.49
CA ALA A 76 1.24 8.39 2.69
C ALA A 76 1.14 9.22 1.41
N ALA A 77 1.56 8.66 0.27
CA ALA A 77 1.47 9.33 -1.03
C ALA A 77 0.01 9.61 -1.44
N ILE A 78 -0.90 8.65 -1.23
CA ILE A 78 -2.34 8.82 -1.53
C ILE A 78 -2.95 9.88 -0.60
N LYS A 79 -2.70 9.79 0.72
CA LYS A 79 -3.21 10.76 1.70
C LYS A 79 -2.76 12.18 1.40
N LYS A 80 -1.50 12.35 0.98
CA LYS A 80 -0.98 13.64 0.52
C LYS A 80 -1.72 14.16 -0.72
N ALA A 81 -2.13 13.28 -1.63
CA ALA A 81 -2.89 13.62 -2.83
C ALA A 81 -4.40 13.74 -2.61
N MET A 82 -4.92 13.42 -1.43
CA MET A 82 -6.32 13.65 -1.04
C MET A 82 -6.56 15.10 -0.56
N ALA A 83 -5.50 15.83 -0.23
CA ALA A 83 -5.53 17.20 0.28
C ALA A 83 -5.69 18.25 -0.82
#